data_AF-V5G7R8-F1
#
_entry.id   AF-V5G7R8-F1
#
_cell.length_a   1.000
_cell.length_b   1.000
_cell.length_c   1.000
_cell.angle_alpha   90.00
_cell.angle_beta   90.00
_cell.angle_gamma   90.00
#
_symmetry.space_group_name_H-M   'P 1'
#
loop_
_entity.id
_entity.type
_entity.pdbx_description
1 polymer ?
#
loop_
_entity_poly.entity_id
_entity_poly.type
_entity_poly.pdbx_seq_one_letter_code
_entity_poly.pdbx_strand_id
1 'polypeptide(L)'
;APYKRINNRKLCFTTTMLEEIRGKIDNGRSKRSIAREYGINESTLRKRLKEGTVPTSLGRFKPVFNLEMEEELAEQIRRLDKLFFGVTFKKLQLVAFEYAELNKINHPFNKEKRMAGKYWVIEFCKRQQLAVRQPEKVSAARAIGFNMNQVSV
;
A
#
# COMPACT_ATOMS: atom_id res chain seq x y z
N ALA A 1 1.53 9.74 13.63
CA ALA A 1 2.07 10.08 12.30
C ALA A 1 1.94 8.86 11.37
N PRO A 2 1.75 9.03 10.04
CA PRO A 2 1.87 7.91 9.11
C PRO A 2 3.31 7.36 9.16
N TYR A 3 3.51 6.10 8.79
CA TYR A 3 4.84 5.52 8.63
C TYR A 3 5.55 6.22 7.48
N LYS A 4 6.32 7.26 7.82
CA LYS A 4 7.28 7.87 6.92
C LYS A 4 8.55 7.07 7.04
N ARG A 5 8.99 6.47 5.93
CA ARG A 5 10.27 5.79 5.90
C ARG A 5 11.35 6.81 6.25
N ILE A 6 12.11 6.53 7.31
CA ILE A 6 13.14 7.45 7.83
C ILE A 6 14.24 7.69 6.79
N ASN A 7 14.46 6.71 5.91
CA ASN A 7 15.55 6.73 4.94
C ASN A 7 15.04 6.90 3.50
N ASN A 8 15.68 7.81 2.76
CA ASN A 8 15.44 8.10 1.33
C ASN A 8 16.14 7.10 0.38
N ARG A 9 16.32 5.84 0.79
CA ARG A 9 16.95 4.82 -0.07
C ARG A 9 16.11 4.63 -1.33
N LYS A 10 16.76 4.74 -2.49
CA LYS A 10 16.19 4.41 -3.80
C LYS A 10 16.88 3.17 -4.36
N LEU A 11 16.18 2.43 -5.23
CA LEU A 11 16.79 1.33 -5.96
C LEU A 11 17.72 1.94 -7.01
N CYS A 12 19.02 1.89 -6.75
CA CYS A 12 20.04 2.47 -7.62
C CYS A 12 20.43 1.56 -8.78
N PHE A 13 19.85 0.35 -8.86
CA PHE A 13 20.24 -0.66 -9.83
C PHE A 13 19.01 -1.15 -10.60
N THR A 14 18.88 -0.73 -11.85
CA THR A 14 17.73 -1.02 -12.74
C THR A 14 18.07 -2.11 -13.76
N THR A 15 17.04 -2.68 -14.40
CA THR A 15 17.20 -3.66 -15.48
C THR A 15 17.97 -3.08 -16.66
N THR A 16 17.61 -1.85 -17.05
CA THR A 16 18.28 -1.10 -18.12
C THR A 16 19.78 -0.94 -17.87
N MET A 17 20.17 -0.56 -16.64
CA MET A 17 21.58 -0.46 -16.26
C MET A 17 22.28 -1.82 -16.38
N LEU A 18 21.63 -2.92 -15.96
CA LEU A 18 22.24 -4.25 -16.05
C LEU A 18 22.48 -4.69 -17.50
N GLU A 19 21.55 -4.37 -18.41
CA GLU A 19 21.69 -4.64 -19.84
C GLU A 19 22.81 -3.80 -20.47
N GLU A 20 22.87 -2.50 -20.18
CA GLU A 20 23.96 -1.62 -20.61
C GLU A 20 25.33 -2.10 -20.11
N ILE A 21 25.40 -2.51 -18.84
CA ILE A 21 26.62 -3.04 -18.24
C ILE A 21 27.06 -4.32 -18.96
N ARG A 22 26.13 -5.22 -19.31
CA ARG A 22 26.45 -6.44 -20.07
C ARG A 22 27.03 -6.09 -21.45
N GLY A 23 26.38 -5.19 -22.19
CA GLY A 23 26.92 -4.73 -23.48
C GLY A 23 28.30 -4.08 -23.36
N LYS A 24 28.57 -3.29 -22.31
CA LYS A 24 29.90 -2.72 -22.05
C LYS A 24 30.96 -3.78 -21.73
N ILE A 25 30.59 -4.88 -21.10
CA ILE A 25 31.50 -6.01 -20.82
C ILE A 25 31.80 -6.78 -22.10
N ASP A 26 30.81 -6.99 -22.97
CA ASP A 26 31.00 -7.67 -24.26
C ASP A 26 31.92 -6.85 -25.19
N ASN A 27 31.88 -5.52 -25.07
CA ASN A 27 32.83 -4.60 -25.70
C ASN A 27 34.24 -4.58 -25.05
N GLY A 28 34.54 -5.51 -24.12
CA GLY A 28 35.85 -5.68 -23.51
C GLY A 28 36.20 -4.70 -22.39
N ARG A 29 35.26 -3.88 -21.89
CA ARG A 29 35.54 -2.97 -20.75
C ARG A 29 35.62 -3.74 -19.44
N SER A 30 36.53 -3.30 -18.57
CA SER A 30 36.70 -3.91 -17.24
C SER A 30 35.55 -3.55 -16.29
N LYS A 31 35.13 -4.53 -15.47
CA LYS A 31 34.06 -4.35 -14.46
C LYS A 31 34.36 -3.20 -13.49
N ARG A 32 35.65 -2.99 -13.15
CA ARG A 32 36.10 -1.92 -12.25
C ARG A 32 35.97 -0.53 -12.87
N SER A 33 36.20 -0.40 -14.19
CA SER A 33 35.99 0.85 -14.92
C SER A 33 34.51 1.21 -14.97
N ILE A 34 33.66 0.24 -15.33
CA ILE A 34 32.20 0.40 -15.37
C ILE A 34 31.64 0.79 -13.99
N ALA A 35 32.10 0.11 -12.93
CA ALA A 35 31.70 0.44 -11.55
C ALA A 35 31.96 1.91 -11.19
N ARG A 36 33.12 2.45 -11.58
CA ARG A 36 33.50 3.84 -11.36
C ARG A 36 32.64 4.81 -12.18
N GLU A 37 32.35 4.48 -13.44
CA GLU A 37 31.51 5.28 -14.34
C GLU A 37 30.09 5.45 -13.78
N TYR A 38 29.49 4.37 -13.27
CA TYR A 38 28.13 4.40 -12.71
C TYR A 38 28.08 4.80 -11.23
N GLY A 39 29.23 5.04 -10.57
CA GLY A 39 29.28 5.35 -9.14
C GLY A 39 28.80 4.21 -8.23
N ILE A 40 28.93 2.96 -8.69
CA ILE A 40 28.49 1.75 -7.97
C ILE A 40 29.73 1.04 -7.44
N ASN A 41 29.67 0.50 -6.22
CA ASN A 41 30.74 -0.35 -5.69
C ASN A 41 30.92 -1.60 -6.57
N GLU A 42 32.16 -1.92 -6.94
CA GLU A 42 32.49 -3.05 -7.83
C GLU A 42 31.97 -4.40 -7.30
N SER A 43 32.00 -4.60 -5.99
CA SER A 43 31.43 -5.79 -5.34
C SER A 43 29.92 -5.92 -5.56
N THR A 44 29.20 -4.80 -5.59
CA THR A 44 27.75 -4.77 -5.89
C THR A 44 27.52 -5.13 -7.34
N LEU A 45 28.30 -4.53 -8.26
CA LEU A 45 28.23 -4.84 -9.69
C LEU A 45 28.49 -6.33 -9.97
N ARG A 46 29.55 -6.89 -9.38
CA ARG A 46 29.91 -8.30 -9.52
C ARG A 46 28.81 -9.24 -8.99
N LYS A 47 28.25 -8.93 -7.83
CA LYS A 47 27.13 -9.69 -7.26
C LYS A 47 25.92 -9.69 -8.20
N ARG A 48 25.52 -8.52 -8.71
CA ARG A 48 24.37 -8.38 -9.62
C ARG A 48 24.57 -9.09 -10.95
N LEU A 49 25.78 -9.04 -11.51
CA LEU A 49 26.11 -9.79 -12.73
C LEU A 49 26.04 -11.31 -12.53
N LYS A 50 26.42 -11.80 -11.35
CA LYS A 50 26.33 -13.23 -11.01
C LYS A 50 24.87 -13.67 -10.79
N GLU A 51 24.11 -12.89 -10.03
CA GLU A 51 22.71 -13.20 -9.71
C GLU A 51 21.77 -13.00 -10.92
N GLY A 52 22.15 -12.16 -11.88
CA GLY A 52 21.33 -11.84 -13.05
C GLY A 52 20.02 -11.12 -12.73
N THR A 53 19.82 -10.72 -11.47
CA THR A 53 18.59 -10.12 -10.97
C THR A 53 18.85 -8.73 -10.40
N VAL A 54 17.88 -7.85 -10.62
CA VAL A 54 17.88 -6.51 -10.04
C VAL A 54 17.06 -6.52 -8.74
N PRO A 55 17.43 -5.71 -7.74
CA PRO A 55 16.64 -5.60 -6.54
C PRO A 55 15.27 -4.99 -6.87
N THR A 56 14.20 -5.77 -6.76
CA THR A 56 12.82 -5.34 -7.04
C THR A 56 12.20 -4.57 -5.88
N SER A 57 12.67 -4.79 -4.64
CA SER A 57 12.16 -4.08 -3.46
C SER A 57 13.28 -3.54 -2.59
N LEU A 58 12.98 -2.44 -1.90
CA LEU A 58 13.89 -1.79 -0.97
C LEU A 58 13.93 -2.46 0.42
N GLY A 59 13.25 -3.60 0.60
CA GLY A 59 13.15 -4.30 1.87
C GLY A 59 11.89 -5.17 1.99
N ARG A 60 11.59 -5.57 3.23
CA ARG A 60 10.50 -6.49 3.58
C ARG A 60 9.10 -5.88 3.44
N PHE A 61 8.98 -4.56 3.65
CA PHE A 61 7.67 -3.91 3.70
C PHE A 61 7.07 -3.83 2.30
N LYS A 62 5.94 -4.51 2.11
CA LYS A 62 5.12 -4.47 0.91
C LYS A 62 3.73 -3.93 1.30
N PRO A 63 3.08 -3.14 0.44
CA PRO A 63 1.68 -2.79 0.66
C PRO A 63 0.84 -4.07 0.71
N VAL A 64 -0.19 -4.08 1.56
CA VAL A 64 -1.04 -5.26 1.74
C VAL A 64 -1.93 -5.49 0.52
N PHE A 65 -2.44 -4.40 -0.08
CA PHE A 65 -3.23 -4.44 -1.30
C PHE A 65 -2.45 -3.86 -2.47
N ASN A 66 -2.75 -4.36 -3.67
CA ASN A 66 -2.31 -3.74 -4.91
C ASN A 66 -3.10 -2.44 -5.14
N LEU A 67 -2.62 -1.60 -6.06
CA LEU A 67 -3.26 -0.32 -6.35
C LEU A 67 -4.73 -0.50 -6.78
N GLU A 68 -4.99 -1.44 -7.69
CA GLU A 68 -6.34 -1.76 -8.19
C GLU A 68 -7.30 -2.19 -7.07
N MET A 69 -6.84 -3.08 -6.18
CA MET A 69 -7.62 -3.54 -5.02
C MET A 69 -7.88 -2.41 -4.03
N GLU A 70 -6.89 -1.53 -3.83
CA GLU A 70 -7.02 -0.38 -2.95
C GLU A 70 -8.04 0.63 -3.50
N GLU A 71 -8.08 0.82 -4.81
CA GLU A 71 -9.06 1.65 -5.52
C GLU A 71 -10.47 1.04 -5.46
N GLU A 72 -10.62 -0.25 -5.75
CA GLU A 72 -11.90 -0.95 -5.65
C GLU A 72 -12.51 -0.81 -4.24
N LEU A 73 -11.70 -1.04 -3.21
CA LEU A 73 -12.13 -0.87 -1.82
C LEU A 73 -12.55 0.57 -1.52
N ALA A 74 -11.80 1.55 -2.03
CA ALA A 74 -12.11 2.96 -1.86
C ALA A 74 -13.41 3.37 -2.57
N GLU A 75 -13.66 2.85 -3.77
CA GLU A 75 -14.91 3.08 -4.50
C GLU A 75 -16.12 2.55 -3.76
N GLN A 76 -16.03 1.33 -3.19
CA GLN A 76 -17.11 0.79 -2.37
C GLN A 76 -17.39 1.66 -1.14
N ILE A 77 -16.34 2.17 -0.48
CA ILE A 77 -16.51 3.08 0.67
C ILE A 77 -17.17 4.40 0.24
N ARG A 78 -16.74 4.99 -0.89
CA ARG A 78 -17.37 6.20 -1.43
C ARG A 78 -18.84 5.97 -1.79
N ARG A 79 -19.17 4.79 -2.34
CA ARG A 79 -20.56 4.42 -2.64
C ARG A 79 -21.42 4.33 -1.38
N LEU A 80 -20.90 3.71 -0.32
CA LEU A 80 -21.60 3.64 0.97
C LEU A 80 -21.80 5.03 1.60
N ASP A 81 -20.80 5.90 1.50
CA ASP A 81 -20.90 7.27 2.01
C ASP A 81 -21.95 8.10 1.26
N LYS A 82 -22.08 7.92 -0.07
CA LYS A 82 -23.16 8.53 -0.88
C LYS A 82 -24.55 8.06 -0.46
N LEU A 83 -24.67 6.82 0.02
CA LEU A 83 -25.92 6.25 0.52
C LEU A 83 -26.19 6.64 2.00
N PHE A 84 -25.46 7.61 2.54
CA PHE A 84 -25.52 8.06 3.94
C PHE A 84 -25.16 6.98 4.97
N PHE A 85 -24.64 5.83 4.53
CA PHE A 85 -24.05 4.81 5.40
C PHE A 85 -22.59 5.18 5.69
N GLY A 86 -22.40 6.14 6.60
CA GLY A 86 -21.07 6.57 7.03
C GLY A 86 -20.23 5.40 7.54
N VAL A 87 -19.08 5.13 6.90
CA VAL A 87 -18.18 4.05 7.31
C VAL A 87 -17.36 4.52 8.51
N THR A 88 -17.61 3.90 9.67
CA THR A 88 -16.83 4.15 10.89
C THR A 88 -15.44 3.51 10.77
N PHE A 89 -14.44 4.09 11.42
CA PHE A 89 -13.07 3.57 11.48
C PHE A 89 -12.98 2.07 11.82
N LYS A 90 -13.71 1.63 12.86
CA LYS A 90 -13.76 0.21 13.26
C LYS A 90 -14.32 -0.69 12.16
N LYS A 91 -15.35 -0.23 11.46
CA LYS A 91 -15.96 -1.00 10.36
C LYS A 91 -14.96 -1.13 9.21
N LEU A 92 -14.20 -0.07 8.92
CA LEU A 92 -13.15 -0.11 7.90
C LEU A 92 -12.02 -1.09 8.27
N GLN A 93 -11.68 -1.20 9.56
CA GLN A 93 -10.72 -2.21 10.03
C GLN A 93 -11.20 -3.66 9.80
N LEU A 94 -12.48 -3.91 10.04
CA LEU A 94 -13.10 -5.22 9.83
C LEU A 94 -13.20 -5.55 8.33
N VAL A 95 -13.74 -4.62 7.54
CA VAL A 95 -13.92 -4.79 6.10
C VAL A 95 -12.57 -5.02 5.40
N ALA A 96 -11.52 -4.29 5.78
CA ALA A 96 -10.19 -4.51 5.22
C ALA A 96 -9.62 -5.90 5.56
N PHE A 97 -9.89 -6.42 6.78
CA PHE A 97 -9.47 -7.78 7.13
C PHE A 97 -10.24 -8.82 6.31
N GLU A 98 -11.58 -8.69 6.25
CA GLU A 98 -12.44 -9.58 5.48
C GLU A 98 -12.09 -9.58 3.99
N TYR A 99 -11.89 -8.41 3.40
CA TYR A 99 -11.48 -8.26 2.01
C TYR A 99 -10.13 -8.95 1.73
N ALA A 100 -9.19 -8.89 2.67
CA ALA A 100 -7.89 -9.54 2.52
C ALA A 100 -7.99 -11.08 2.61
N GLU A 101 -8.78 -11.61 3.55
CA GLU A 101 -9.02 -13.05 3.71
C GLU A 101 -9.82 -13.62 2.51
N LEU A 102 -10.85 -12.91 2.04
CA LEU A 102 -11.67 -13.33 0.88
C LEU A 102 -10.85 -13.41 -0.40
N ASN A 103 -9.97 -12.43 -0.63
CA ASN A 103 -9.06 -12.42 -1.77
C ASN A 103 -7.81 -13.29 -1.57
N LYS A 104 -7.73 -14.04 -0.45
CA LYS A 104 -6.59 -14.92 -0.10
C LYS A 104 -5.24 -14.20 -0.12
N ILE A 105 -5.23 -12.94 0.27
CA ILE A 105 -4.04 -12.09 0.29
C ILE A 105 -3.29 -12.32 1.60
N ASN A 106 -2.00 -12.61 1.52
CA ASN A 106 -1.19 -12.71 2.73
C ASN A 106 -1.00 -11.33 3.38
N HIS A 107 -1.49 -11.16 4.61
CA HIS A 107 -1.50 -9.87 5.30
C HIS A 107 -0.97 -9.95 6.74
N PRO A 108 -0.41 -8.84 7.28
CA PRO A 108 0.08 -8.75 8.65
C PRO A 108 -1.01 -8.37 9.67
N PHE A 109 -2.29 -8.38 9.28
CA PHE A 109 -3.39 -8.01 10.18
C PHE A 109 -3.57 -8.99 11.34
N ASN A 110 -4.19 -8.51 12.41
CA ASN A 110 -4.38 -9.32 13.61
C ASN A 110 -5.52 -10.34 13.35
N LYS A 111 -5.16 -11.62 13.31
CA LYS A 111 -6.09 -12.73 13.07
C LYS A 111 -6.98 -13.05 14.27
N GLU A 112 -6.49 -12.87 15.50
CA GLU A 112 -7.28 -13.09 16.72
C GLU A 112 -8.43 -12.07 16.80
N LYS A 113 -8.13 -10.80 16.54
CA LYS A 113 -9.12 -9.71 16.55
C LYS A 113 -9.87 -9.57 15.24
N ARG A 114 -9.43 -10.27 14.18
CA ARG A 114 -9.96 -10.19 12.81
C ARG A 114 -10.07 -8.76 12.29
N MET A 115 -9.03 -7.95 12.53
CA MET A 115 -9.05 -6.51 12.25
C MET A 115 -7.74 -6.04 11.63
N ALA A 116 -7.85 -5.12 10.67
CA ALA A 116 -6.71 -4.38 10.16
C ALA A 116 -6.13 -3.42 11.22
N GLY A 117 -4.82 -3.19 11.13
CA GLY A 117 -4.11 -2.32 12.07
C GLY A 117 -4.58 -0.86 11.97
N LYS A 118 -4.62 -0.15 13.10
CA LYS A 118 -4.98 1.26 13.16
C LYS A 118 -4.17 2.13 12.20
N TYR A 119 -2.86 1.92 12.14
CA TYR A 119 -1.97 2.67 11.24
C TYR A 119 -2.27 2.40 9.78
N TRP A 120 -2.57 1.15 9.43
CA TRP A 120 -2.91 0.78 8.06
C TRP A 120 -4.16 1.53 7.58
N VAL A 121 -5.21 1.60 8.40
CA VAL A 121 -6.44 2.33 8.07
C VAL A 121 -6.19 3.84 7.91
N ILE A 122 -5.40 4.44 8.81
CA ILE A 122 -5.05 5.87 8.72
C ILE A 122 -4.33 6.16 7.40
N GLU A 123 -3.40 5.31 7.00
CA GLU A 123 -2.66 5.50 5.75
C GLU A 123 -3.50 5.24 4.52
N PHE A 124 -4.33 4.19 4.53
CA PHE A 124 -5.30 3.91 3.46
C PHE A 124 -6.20 5.11 3.20
N CYS A 125 -6.77 5.70 4.26
CA CYS A 125 -7.64 6.87 4.11
C CYS A 125 -6.88 8.09 3.58
N LYS A 126 -5.60 8.25 3.95
CA LYS A 126 -4.75 9.33 3.41
C LYS A 126 -4.41 9.13 1.93
N ARG A 127 -4.08 7.90 1.52
CA ARG A 127 -3.76 7.57 0.12
C ARG A 127 -4.98 7.75 -0.78
N GLN A 128 -6.14 7.28 -0.33
CA GLN A 128 -7.39 7.29 -1.09
C GLN A 128 -8.25 8.54 -0.87
N GLN A 129 -7.74 9.52 -0.11
CA GLN A 129 -8.40 10.78 0.25
C GLN A 129 -9.82 10.60 0.80
N LEU A 130 -10.00 9.59 1.67
CA LEU A 130 -11.28 9.27 2.29
C LEU A 130 -11.43 9.98 3.64
N ALA A 131 -12.59 10.60 3.85
CA ALA A 131 -12.99 11.14 5.15
C ALA A 131 -13.70 10.05 5.95
N VAL A 132 -13.06 9.55 7.01
CA VAL A 132 -13.72 8.62 7.94
C VAL A 132 -14.57 9.43 8.91
N ARG A 133 -15.88 9.17 8.96
CA ARG A 133 -16.76 9.84 9.91
C ARG A 133 -16.48 9.33 11.32
N GLN A 134 -16.36 10.26 12.28
CA GLN A 134 -16.57 9.90 13.67
C GLN A 134 -18.08 9.84 13.89
N PRO A 135 -18.63 8.74 14.44
CA PRO A 135 -20.05 8.70 14.76
C PRO A 135 -20.32 9.75 15.85
N GLU A 136 -21.01 10.82 15.48
CA GLU A 136 -21.56 11.76 16.45
C GLU A 136 -22.64 11.03 17.26
N LYS A 137 -22.74 11.33 18.56
CA LYS A 137 -23.84 10.82 19.39
C LYS A 137 -25.15 11.37 18.82
N VAL A 138 -25.87 10.51 18.10
CA VAL A 138 -27.21 10.83 17.60
C VAL A 138 -28.11 11.03 18.82
N SER A 139 -28.68 12.23 18.98
CA SER A 139 -29.67 12.48 20.02
C SER A 139 -30.90 11.61 19.77
N ALA A 140 -31.59 11.20 20.84
CA ALA A 140 -32.78 10.34 20.73
C ALA A 140 -33.83 10.90 19.74
N ALA A 141 -34.00 12.22 19.68
CA ALA A 141 -34.90 12.90 18.74
C ALA A 141 -34.56 12.62 17.26
N ARG A 142 -33.28 12.53 16.90
CA ARG A 142 -32.85 12.25 15.53
C ARG A 142 -33.00 10.77 15.19
N ALA A 143 -32.84 9.85 16.16
CA ALA A 143 -33.12 8.42 15.97
C ALA A 143 -34.62 8.14 15.75
N ILE A 144 -35.48 8.87 16.46
CA ILE A 144 -36.94 8.76 16.32
C ILE A 144 -37.41 9.21 14.94
N GLY A 145 -36.77 10.22 14.34
CA GLY A 145 -37.09 10.71 12.99
C GLY A 145 -36.75 9.74 11.84
N PHE A 146 -35.95 8.70 12.07
CA PHE A 146 -35.64 7.65 11.07
C PHE A 146 -36.64 6.48 11.10
N ASN A 147 -37.68 6.53 11.94
CA ASN A 147 -38.72 5.50 11.94
C ASN A 147 -39.64 5.62 10.71
N MET A 148 -40.02 4.46 10.17
CA MET A 148 -40.68 4.25 8.88
C MET A 148 -41.94 5.08 8.62
N ASN A 149 -42.58 5.62 9.66
CA ASN A 149 -43.81 6.40 9.55
C ASN A 149 -43.59 7.89 9.24
N GLN A 150 -42.34 8.36 9.14
CA GLN A 150 -42.01 9.77 8.87
C GLN A 150 -41.16 9.97 7.60
N VAL A 151 -40.81 8.90 6.89
CA VAL A 151 -40.15 8.96 5.58
C VAL A 151 -41.13 8.50 4.51
N SER A 152 -42.23 9.23 4.37
CA SER A 152 -43.02 9.26 3.13
C SER A 152 -42.50 10.42 2.29
N VAL A 153 -42.09 10.12 1.05
CA VAL A 153 -41.67 11.09 0.03
C VAL A 153 -42.72 12.18 -0.17
#